data_AF-A0A1A7X1M0-F1
#
_entry.id   AF-A0A1A7X1M0-F1
#
_cell.length_a   1.000
_cell.length_b   1.000
_cell.length_c   1.000
_cell.angle_alpha   90.00
_cell.angle_beta   90.00
_cell.angle_gamma   90.00
#
_symmetry.space_group_name_H-M   'P 1'
#
loop_
_entity.id
_entity.type
_entity.pdbx_description
1 polymer ?
#
loop_
_entity_poly.entity_id
_entity_poly.type
_entity_poly.pdbx_seq_one_letter_code
_entity_poly.pdbx_strand_id
1 'polypeptide(L)'
;MDDSKPPYNKRLRAGTRRRYHDDGISDEEIDGRRMFDLEEKVISQRFSSDQILRMEGKDFSFEFIQRNGLREPILFEKLNGLGIKMPDPEFTVNDVKMFVGSRRMIDVMDVSTQKGTEMSMAQWTRYYETPPPQREKLYNVISLEFSHTKLESLVKRPTTVDLIDWVDNMWPRHLKEKQKDSTNSITDMQYPKVQKYCLMSVQGCYTDFHIDFGGTSVWYHILRGSKVFWLIPPTHPNLELYENWVLSGKQGDIFLGDRASDCQRIELKQGCTFIIPSGWIHAVYTPVDSMVFGGNFLHSFNIPMQLNICSIEDRTRVPGKFRYPFFYEMCWYVLERYIFSLTSTSYLIPEYQKHSLGIGLKNTSGTDLTNEEQEEGNDEEFEGQQSDKPPSKVHLTPLELEGLWNLLGKLEALPSSKQCVPSGIQNASALLNHIKALLREHASDNPNLSYTGRPII
;
A
#
# COMPACT_ATOMS: atom_id res chain seq x y z
N MET A 1 -18.98 7.84 71.99
CA MET A 1 -19.93 7.49 70.93
C MET A 1 -19.58 8.38 69.77
N ASP A 2 -19.26 7.77 68.62
CA ASP A 2 -18.87 8.40 67.34
C ASP A 2 -17.65 9.34 67.38
N ASP A 3 -16.79 9.44 66.37
CA ASP A 3 -17.07 9.26 64.96
C ASP A 3 -15.80 8.93 64.13
N SER A 4 -16.08 8.14 63.10
CA SER A 4 -15.34 7.78 61.88
C SER A 4 -14.11 8.60 61.42
N LYS A 5 -13.02 7.88 61.08
CA LYS A 5 -12.04 8.28 60.04
C LYS A 5 -11.66 7.09 59.14
N PRO A 6 -11.49 7.31 57.81
CA PRO A 6 -11.69 6.28 56.78
C PRO A 6 -10.43 5.46 56.45
N PRO A 7 -10.59 4.30 55.77
CA PRO A 7 -9.48 3.43 55.44
C PRO A 7 -8.64 3.92 54.24
N TYR A 8 -7.36 3.56 54.30
CA TYR A 8 -6.30 3.77 53.32
C TYR A 8 -6.75 3.48 51.88
N ASN A 9 -6.81 4.53 51.06
CA ASN A 9 -7.17 4.44 49.65
C ASN A 9 -5.95 3.92 48.86
N LYS A 10 -5.99 2.68 48.35
CA LYS A 10 -5.04 2.18 47.35
C LYS A 10 -5.22 3.00 46.07
N ARG A 11 -4.40 4.04 45.88
CA ARG A 11 -4.23 4.68 44.57
C ARG A 11 -3.61 3.67 43.61
N LEU A 12 -4.43 3.13 42.73
CA LEU A 12 -4.01 2.53 41.47
C LEU A 12 -3.16 3.58 40.73
N ARG A 13 -1.84 3.38 40.68
CA ARG A 13 -0.97 4.16 39.79
C ARG A 13 -1.39 3.81 38.37
N ALA A 14 -2.11 4.72 37.72
CA ALA A 14 -2.32 4.70 36.29
C ALA A 14 -0.95 4.61 35.61
N GLY A 15 -0.66 3.46 35.01
CA GLY A 15 0.58 3.26 34.26
C GLY A 15 0.62 4.24 33.10
N THR A 16 1.64 5.07 33.07
CA THR A 16 1.89 6.03 31.99
C THR A 16 2.12 5.24 30.70
N ARG A 17 1.11 5.19 29.83
CA ARG A 17 1.18 4.59 28.48
C ARG A 17 2.25 5.35 27.67
N ARG A 18 3.32 4.65 27.28
CA ARG A 18 4.45 5.21 26.51
C ARG A 18 4.09 5.38 25.03
N ARG A 19 4.73 6.38 24.41
CA ARG A 19 4.46 6.96 23.08
C ARG A 19 5.40 6.35 22.02
N TYR A 20 5.06 6.48 20.74
CA TYR A 20 6.06 6.58 19.68
C TYR A 20 6.86 7.87 19.94
N HIS A 21 8.08 7.76 20.46
CA HIS A 21 8.91 8.93 20.74
C HIS A 21 9.87 9.23 19.58
N ASP A 22 9.64 10.40 18.98
CA ASP A 22 10.63 11.30 18.39
C ASP A 22 10.73 12.58 19.26
N ASP A 23 10.68 12.43 20.59
CA ASP A 23 10.98 13.58 21.48
C ASP A 23 12.41 13.40 21.99
N GLY A 24 13.31 14.28 21.55
CA GLY A 24 14.70 14.38 21.98
C GLY A 24 14.88 14.80 23.44
N ILE A 25 14.35 14.03 24.39
CA ILE A 25 14.63 14.17 25.82
C ILE A 25 14.97 12.79 26.41
N SER A 26 16.28 12.53 26.47
CA SER A 26 16.99 11.71 27.47
C SER A 26 16.27 10.47 28.00
N ASP A 27 16.24 9.40 27.22
CA ASP A 27 16.35 8.06 27.79
C ASP A 27 17.83 7.65 27.63
N GLU A 28 18.49 7.41 28.76
CA GLU A 28 19.80 6.78 28.84
C GLU A 28 19.84 5.54 27.92
N GLU A 29 20.96 5.38 27.24
CA GLU A 29 21.31 4.32 26.29
C GLU A 29 20.76 2.92 26.67
N ILE A 30 19.48 2.66 26.38
CA ILE A 30 19.04 1.30 26.10
C ILE A 30 19.55 1.04 24.70
N ASP A 31 20.81 0.58 24.66
CA ASP A 31 21.46 0.00 23.49
C ASP A 31 20.39 -0.80 22.73
N GLY A 32 20.17 -0.49 21.46
CA GLY A 32 19.14 -1.09 20.59
C GLY A 32 19.37 -2.59 20.31
N ARG A 33 19.97 -3.30 21.26
CA ARG A 33 20.18 -4.73 21.24
C ARG A 33 18.82 -5.41 21.35
N ARG A 34 18.38 -5.91 20.21
CA ARG A 34 17.40 -7.01 20.13
C ARG A 34 17.78 -8.07 21.17
N MET A 35 16.85 -8.41 22.07
CA MET A 35 17.09 -9.47 23.07
C MET A 35 16.86 -10.87 22.50
N PHE A 36 16.21 -10.98 21.33
CA PHE A 36 16.07 -12.23 20.61
C PHE A 36 17.23 -12.44 19.64
N ASP A 37 17.64 -13.70 19.46
CA ASP A 37 18.63 -14.09 18.47
C ASP A 37 17.97 -14.21 17.08
N LEU A 38 18.25 -13.27 16.20
CA LEU A 38 17.69 -13.26 14.84
C LEU A 38 18.24 -14.42 13.99
N GLU A 39 19.49 -14.82 14.18
CA GLU A 39 20.08 -15.93 13.41
C GLU A 39 19.39 -17.24 13.76
N GLU A 40 19.01 -17.44 15.04
CA GLU A 40 18.13 -18.55 15.43
C GLU A 40 16.82 -18.51 14.64
N LYS A 41 16.16 -17.35 14.54
CA LYS A 41 14.88 -17.22 13.78
C LYS A 41 15.03 -17.52 12.30
N VAL A 42 16.20 -17.21 11.70
CA VAL A 42 16.50 -17.44 10.28
C VAL A 42 16.72 -18.92 9.97
N ILE A 43 17.21 -19.72 10.93
CA ILE A 43 17.44 -21.17 10.73
C ILE A 43 16.35 -22.06 11.35
N SER A 44 15.55 -21.52 12.27
CA SER A 44 14.50 -22.24 13.02
C SER A 44 13.53 -22.97 12.09
N GLN A 45 13.16 -24.21 12.40
CA GLN A 45 12.12 -24.95 11.64
C GLN A 45 10.70 -24.69 12.17
N ARG A 46 10.58 -23.84 13.20
CA ARG A 46 9.30 -23.54 13.86
C ARG A 46 8.32 -22.81 12.94
N PHE A 47 8.80 -21.93 12.08
CA PHE A 47 7.97 -21.05 11.25
C PHE A 47 7.57 -21.74 9.94
N SER A 48 6.90 -22.88 10.07
CA SER A 48 6.62 -23.83 8.97
C SER A 48 5.15 -23.91 8.56
N SER A 49 4.32 -22.93 8.97
CA SER A 49 2.95 -22.80 8.44
C SER A 49 2.96 -22.73 6.92
N ASP A 50 1.88 -23.20 6.26
CA ASP A 50 1.76 -23.21 4.80
C ASP A 50 0.53 -22.38 4.37
N GLN A 51 0.77 -21.08 4.17
CA GLN A 51 -0.23 -20.05 3.88
C GLN A 51 0.04 -19.31 2.56
N ILE A 52 1.19 -19.57 1.91
CA ILE A 52 1.59 -18.89 0.67
C ILE A 52 1.08 -19.68 -0.53
N LEU A 53 0.24 -19.03 -1.33
CA LEU A 53 -0.21 -19.56 -2.60
C LEU A 53 0.90 -19.43 -3.65
N ARG A 54 1.32 -20.55 -4.24
CA ARG A 54 2.24 -20.55 -5.39
C ARG A 54 1.43 -20.53 -6.68
N MET A 55 1.70 -19.59 -7.56
CA MET A 55 0.87 -19.32 -8.74
C MET A 55 1.71 -18.99 -9.98
N GLU A 56 1.21 -19.32 -11.17
CA GLU A 56 1.76 -18.81 -12.43
C GLU A 56 1.18 -17.43 -12.75
N GLY A 57 1.97 -16.53 -13.36
CA GLY A 57 1.54 -15.16 -13.59
C GLY A 57 0.26 -15.02 -14.42
N LYS A 58 0.00 -15.95 -15.34
CA LYS A 58 -1.21 -15.96 -16.19
C LYS A 58 -2.50 -16.20 -15.40
N ASP A 59 -2.41 -16.86 -14.24
CA ASP A 59 -3.55 -17.21 -13.39
C ASP A 59 -3.89 -16.07 -12.41
N PHE A 60 -2.98 -15.10 -12.24
CA PHE A 60 -3.21 -13.90 -11.45
C PHE A 60 -4.04 -12.89 -12.25
N SER A 61 -5.33 -13.18 -12.44
CA SER A 61 -6.26 -12.39 -13.23
C SER A 61 -7.19 -11.52 -12.37
N PHE A 62 -7.91 -10.59 -13.00
CA PHE A 62 -8.95 -9.83 -12.30
C PHE A 62 -10.07 -10.74 -11.76
N GLU A 63 -10.45 -11.79 -12.49
CA GLU A 63 -11.44 -12.77 -12.04
C GLU A 63 -10.97 -13.52 -10.79
N PHE A 64 -9.67 -13.87 -10.72
CA PHE A 64 -9.09 -14.46 -9.52
C PHE A 64 -9.28 -13.53 -8.30
N ILE A 65 -9.10 -12.21 -8.47
CA ILE A 65 -9.33 -11.24 -7.39
C ILE A 65 -10.81 -11.14 -7.04
N GLN A 66 -11.71 -11.09 -8.03
CA GLN A 66 -13.15 -11.04 -7.78
C GLN A 66 -13.65 -12.25 -6.97
N ARG A 67 -13.09 -13.43 -7.24
CA ARG A 67 -13.45 -14.67 -6.55
C ARG A 67 -12.85 -14.79 -5.16
N ASN A 68 -11.58 -14.41 -5.01
CA ASN A 68 -10.79 -14.75 -3.80
C ASN A 68 -10.48 -13.55 -2.90
N GLY A 69 -10.65 -12.32 -3.42
CA GLY A 69 -10.47 -11.09 -2.67
C GLY A 69 -9.05 -10.71 -2.32
N LEU A 70 -8.05 -11.37 -2.92
CA LEU A 70 -6.63 -11.20 -2.59
C LEU A 70 -6.41 -11.29 -1.07
N ARG A 71 -6.68 -12.46 -0.48
CA ARG A 71 -6.60 -12.68 0.98
C ARG A 71 -5.37 -13.46 1.44
N GLU A 72 -4.73 -14.16 0.52
CA GLU A 72 -3.54 -15.01 0.77
C GLU A 72 -2.30 -14.41 0.08
N PRO A 73 -1.10 -14.49 0.70
CA PRO A 73 0.14 -14.10 0.06
C PRO A 73 0.44 -14.99 -1.14
N ILE A 74 0.91 -14.39 -2.24
CA ILE A 74 1.09 -15.11 -3.49
C ILE A 74 2.55 -15.02 -3.94
N LEU A 75 3.18 -16.15 -4.19
CA LEU A 75 4.52 -16.27 -4.72
C LEU A 75 4.51 -16.66 -6.20
N PHE A 76 5.18 -15.85 -7.01
CA PHE A 76 5.48 -16.12 -8.40
C PHE A 76 6.98 -16.33 -8.56
N GLU A 77 7.38 -17.53 -8.96
CA GLU A 77 8.80 -17.85 -9.19
C GLU A 77 9.30 -17.38 -10.56
N LYS A 78 8.38 -17.07 -11.48
CA LYS A 78 8.67 -16.62 -12.84
C LYS A 78 7.84 -15.38 -13.17
N LEU A 79 8.41 -14.50 -14.00
CA LEU A 79 7.76 -13.24 -14.41
C LEU A 79 6.69 -13.43 -15.50
N ASN A 80 6.74 -14.53 -16.22
CA ASN A 80 5.87 -14.79 -17.36
C ASN A 80 4.39 -14.74 -16.95
N GLY A 81 3.61 -13.95 -17.70
CA GLY A 81 2.17 -13.77 -17.45
C GLY A 81 1.82 -12.62 -16.50
N LEU A 82 2.76 -12.06 -15.73
CA LEU A 82 2.46 -10.93 -14.82
C LEU A 82 2.35 -9.57 -15.54
N GLY A 83 2.93 -9.45 -16.74
CA GLY A 83 3.02 -8.15 -17.44
C GLY A 83 3.91 -7.12 -16.74
N ILE A 84 4.80 -7.60 -15.86
CA ILE A 84 5.79 -6.81 -15.13
C ILE A 84 6.98 -6.46 -16.04
N LYS A 85 7.58 -5.29 -15.85
CA LYS A 85 8.81 -4.85 -16.53
C LYS A 85 9.81 -4.40 -15.46
N MET A 86 11.05 -4.85 -15.60
CA MET A 86 12.15 -4.51 -14.70
C MET A 86 13.35 -4.01 -15.51
N PRO A 87 14.25 -3.21 -14.90
CA PRO A 87 15.53 -2.91 -15.50
C PRO A 87 16.38 -4.20 -15.64
N ASP A 88 17.51 -4.06 -16.33
CA ASP A 88 18.47 -5.14 -16.51
C ASP A 88 18.90 -5.76 -15.16
N PRO A 89 19.11 -7.09 -15.06
CA PRO A 89 19.59 -7.72 -13.82
C PRO A 89 20.92 -7.17 -13.27
N GLU A 90 21.77 -6.59 -14.13
CA GLU A 90 23.02 -5.94 -13.74
C GLU A 90 22.83 -4.51 -13.22
N PHE A 91 21.61 -3.99 -13.19
CA PHE A 91 21.30 -2.66 -12.68
C PHE A 91 21.79 -2.47 -11.23
N THR A 92 22.43 -1.32 -10.97
CA THR A 92 23.15 -1.07 -9.72
C THR A 92 22.54 0.08 -8.91
N VAL A 93 22.96 0.21 -7.66
CA VAL A 93 22.59 1.35 -6.81
C VAL A 93 23.10 2.66 -7.41
N ASN A 94 24.25 2.63 -8.08
CA ASN A 94 24.76 3.78 -8.82
C ASN A 94 23.84 4.17 -9.98
N ASP A 95 23.23 3.20 -10.69
CA ASP A 95 22.25 3.50 -11.72
C ASP A 95 21.00 4.14 -11.12
N VAL A 96 20.45 3.59 -10.02
CA VAL A 96 19.34 4.21 -9.28
C VAL A 96 19.65 5.68 -9.00
N LYS A 97 20.84 5.99 -8.43
CA LYS A 97 21.30 7.37 -8.18
C LYS A 97 21.29 8.23 -9.44
N MET A 98 21.71 7.72 -10.59
CA MET A 98 21.70 8.46 -11.86
C MET A 98 20.27 8.75 -12.35
N PHE A 99 19.33 7.83 -12.16
CA PHE A 99 17.94 7.99 -12.59
C PHE A 99 17.10 8.88 -11.65
N VAL A 100 17.35 8.83 -10.34
CA VAL A 100 16.57 9.60 -9.33
C VAL A 100 17.24 10.92 -8.92
N GLY A 101 18.53 11.10 -9.21
CA GLY A 101 19.31 12.29 -8.91
C GLY A 101 20.23 12.13 -7.70
N SER A 102 21.51 12.49 -7.86
CA SER A 102 22.56 12.28 -6.86
C SER A 102 22.38 13.07 -5.56
N ARG A 103 21.84 14.28 -5.65
CA ARG A 103 21.59 15.18 -4.51
C ARG A 103 20.23 14.95 -3.85
N ARG A 104 19.42 14.04 -4.37
CA ARG A 104 18.10 13.73 -3.80
C ARG A 104 18.30 13.19 -2.39
N MET A 105 17.64 13.82 -1.42
CA MET A 105 17.57 13.32 -0.04
C MET A 105 16.63 12.13 0.02
N ILE A 106 17.02 11.11 0.78
CA ILE A 106 16.25 9.90 1.01
C ILE A 106 16.19 9.60 2.51
N ASP A 107 15.07 9.05 2.95
CA ASP A 107 14.95 8.47 4.28
C ASP A 107 15.74 7.14 4.31
N VAL A 108 16.58 6.99 5.33
CA VAL A 108 17.40 5.81 5.60
C VAL A 108 17.15 5.35 7.02
N MET A 109 16.93 4.06 7.21
CA MET A 109 16.74 3.47 8.54
C MET A 109 18.08 2.98 9.08
N ASP A 110 18.46 3.40 10.29
CA ASP A 110 19.49 2.74 11.08
C ASP A 110 18.88 1.49 11.72
N VAL A 111 19.26 0.31 11.21
CA VAL A 111 18.65 -0.97 11.58
C VAL A 111 18.84 -1.30 13.05
N SER A 112 19.96 -0.88 13.65
CA SER A 112 20.27 -1.17 15.05
C SER A 112 19.32 -0.44 16.00
N THR A 113 18.86 0.75 15.61
CA THR A 113 17.96 1.58 16.44
C THR A 113 16.52 1.61 15.93
N GLN A 114 16.28 1.11 14.71
CA GLN A 114 15.04 1.26 13.95
C GLN A 114 14.61 2.74 13.77
N LYS A 115 15.56 3.69 13.88
CA LYS A 115 15.29 5.14 13.71
C LYS A 115 15.62 5.60 12.29
N GLY A 116 14.83 6.58 11.82
CA GLY A 116 15.07 7.25 10.54
C GLY A 116 16.19 8.28 10.64
N THR A 117 16.99 8.36 9.59
CA THR A 117 17.93 9.44 9.30
C THR A 117 17.79 9.81 7.82
N GLU A 118 18.41 10.90 7.39
CA GLU A 118 18.38 11.33 5.99
C GLU A 118 19.80 11.41 5.45
N MET A 119 19.98 11.01 4.20
CA MET A 119 21.21 11.26 3.44
C MET A 119 20.89 11.42 1.96
N SER A 120 21.83 11.98 1.20
CA SER A 120 21.70 12.04 -0.25
C SER A 120 21.90 10.67 -0.90
N MET A 121 21.31 10.45 -2.06
CA MET A 121 21.55 9.26 -2.88
C MET A 121 23.04 9.03 -3.19
N ALA A 122 23.84 10.10 -3.31
CA ALA A 122 25.29 10.00 -3.46
C ALA A 122 25.98 9.42 -2.22
N GLN A 123 25.60 9.86 -1.03
CA GLN A 123 26.12 9.31 0.23
C GLN A 123 25.69 7.85 0.41
N TRP A 124 24.42 7.56 0.14
CA TRP A 124 23.89 6.20 0.19
C TRP A 124 24.63 5.24 -0.75
N THR A 125 24.86 5.64 -2.00
CA THR A 125 25.57 4.81 -2.99
C THR A 125 26.98 4.47 -2.51
N ARG A 126 27.72 5.47 -2.00
CA ARG A 126 29.06 5.27 -1.44
C ARG A 126 29.06 4.32 -0.24
N TYR A 127 28.06 4.44 0.63
CA TYR A 127 27.88 3.52 1.75
C TYR A 127 27.58 2.09 1.27
N TYR A 128 26.66 1.93 0.32
CA TYR A 128 26.27 0.62 -0.20
C TYR A 128 27.45 -0.13 -0.83
N GLU A 129 28.29 0.58 -1.59
CA GLU A 129 29.50 0.04 -2.23
C GLU A 129 30.66 -0.23 -1.25
N THR A 130 30.55 0.22 0.00
CA THR A 130 31.56 -0.06 1.04
C THR A 130 31.53 -1.57 1.37
N PRO A 131 32.67 -2.28 1.36
CA PRO A 131 32.72 -3.71 1.65
C PRO A 131 32.11 -4.05 3.03
N PRO A 132 31.41 -5.20 3.19
CA PRO A 132 30.71 -5.51 4.44
C PRO A 132 31.53 -5.37 5.73
N PRO A 133 32.81 -5.81 5.80
CA PRO A 133 33.63 -5.65 7.01
C PRO A 133 33.98 -4.20 7.38
N GLN A 134 33.78 -3.26 6.44
CA GLN A 134 34.11 -1.84 6.60
C GLN A 134 32.86 -0.98 6.85
N ARG A 135 31.66 -1.58 6.86
CA ARG A 135 30.41 -0.86 7.15
C ARG A 135 30.31 -0.62 8.66
N GLU A 136 30.50 0.62 9.09
CA GLU A 136 30.42 1.01 10.51
C GLU A 136 29.00 0.91 11.09
N LYS A 137 28.00 1.15 10.24
CA LYS A 137 26.58 1.13 10.59
C LYS A 137 25.80 0.25 9.63
N LEU A 138 24.64 -0.22 10.06
CA LEU A 138 23.74 -1.04 9.28
C LEU A 138 22.55 -0.19 8.83
N TYR A 139 22.61 0.30 7.59
CA TYR A 139 21.60 1.19 7.02
C TYR A 139 20.74 0.50 5.98
N ASN A 140 19.46 0.86 5.93
CA ASN A 140 18.50 0.27 5.00
C ASN A 140 17.65 1.36 4.31
N VAL A 141 17.44 1.25 3.00
CA VAL A 141 16.52 2.11 2.25
C VAL A 141 15.32 1.26 1.82
N ILE A 142 14.15 1.57 2.38
CA ILE A 142 12.89 0.86 2.08
C ILE A 142 11.77 1.78 1.57
N SER A 143 12.01 3.09 1.51
CA SER A 143 10.98 4.12 1.28
C SER A 143 11.28 5.04 0.08
N LEU A 144 12.24 4.70 -0.78
CA LEU A 144 12.53 5.48 -1.99
C LEU A 144 11.42 5.28 -3.03
N GLU A 145 10.41 6.15 -3.00
CA GLU A 145 9.38 6.23 -4.02
C GLU A 145 9.94 6.98 -5.25
N PHE A 146 9.88 6.37 -6.44
CA PHE A 146 10.57 6.88 -7.62
C PHE A 146 9.65 7.29 -8.78
N SER A 147 8.33 7.35 -8.56
CA SER A 147 7.41 7.93 -9.56
C SER A 147 7.79 9.39 -9.83
N HIS A 148 7.60 9.85 -11.06
CA HIS A 148 8.06 11.15 -11.56
C HIS A 148 9.59 11.32 -11.58
N THR A 149 10.35 10.22 -11.62
CA THR A 149 11.77 10.22 -12.00
C THR A 149 11.96 9.49 -13.32
N LYS A 150 13.16 9.55 -13.91
CA LYS A 150 13.47 8.79 -15.13
C LYS A 150 13.38 7.26 -14.91
N LEU A 151 13.56 6.80 -13.66
CA LEU A 151 13.49 5.38 -13.29
C LEU A 151 12.09 4.79 -13.53
N GLU A 152 11.06 5.63 -13.46
CA GLU A 152 9.67 5.21 -13.61
C GLU A 152 9.41 4.45 -14.92
N SER A 153 10.05 4.87 -16.01
CA SER A 153 9.91 4.28 -17.35
C SER A 153 10.50 2.87 -17.50
N LEU A 154 11.36 2.47 -16.55
CA LEU A 154 12.03 1.18 -16.55
C LEU A 154 11.25 0.11 -15.77
N VAL A 155 10.36 0.53 -14.88
CA VAL A 155 9.65 -0.38 -13.97
C VAL A 155 8.14 -0.32 -14.20
N LYS A 156 7.56 -1.46 -14.56
CA LYS A 156 6.11 -1.67 -14.63
C LYS A 156 5.72 -2.74 -13.63
N ARG A 157 4.73 -2.46 -12.78
CA ARG A 157 4.16 -3.42 -11.83
C ARG A 157 3.30 -4.48 -12.54
N PRO A 158 2.86 -5.56 -11.86
CA PRO A 158 1.98 -6.55 -12.49
C PRO A 158 0.69 -5.92 -13.03
N THR A 159 0.25 -6.35 -14.23
CA THR A 159 -0.90 -5.75 -14.93
C THR A 159 -2.18 -5.87 -14.12
N THR A 160 -2.39 -6.96 -13.39
CA THR A 160 -3.56 -7.14 -12.52
C THR A 160 -3.60 -6.14 -11.36
N VAL A 161 -2.44 -5.64 -10.91
CA VAL A 161 -2.38 -4.56 -9.91
C VAL A 161 -2.86 -3.24 -10.51
N ASP A 162 -2.50 -2.93 -11.77
CA ASP A 162 -3.00 -1.74 -12.47
C ASP A 162 -4.55 -1.74 -12.54
N LEU A 163 -5.17 -2.92 -12.69
CA LEU A 163 -6.63 -3.07 -12.80
C LEU A 163 -7.39 -2.85 -11.49
N ILE A 164 -6.75 -2.97 -10.33
CA ILE A 164 -7.43 -2.94 -9.02
C ILE A 164 -6.99 -1.77 -8.13
N ASP A 165 -5.87 -1.12 -8.45
CA ASP A 165 -5.29 -0.07 -7.63
C ASP A 165 -6.17 1.19 -7.57
N TRP A 166 -6.50 1.62 -6.36
CA TRP A 166 -7.31 2.81 -6.14
C TRP A 166 -6.70 4.09 -6.66
N VAL A 167 -5.37 4.24 -6.66
CA VAL A 167 -4.75 5.49 -7.14
C VAL A 167 -5.02 5.70 -8.64
N ASP A 168 -4.89 4.65 -9.46
CA ASP A 168 -5.09 4.76 -10.90
C ASP A 168 -6.57 4.80 -11.31
N ASN A 169 -7.41 4.09 -10.55
CA ASN A 169 -8.82 3.86 -10.93
C ASN A 169 -9.81 4.79 -10.21
N MET A 170 -9.43 5.34 -9.05
CA MET A 170 -10.33 6.11 -8.19
C MET A 170 -9.95 7.59 -8.07
N TRP A 171 -8.66 7.90 -7.99
CA TRP A 171 -8.21 9.28 -7.85
C TRP A 171 -8.45 10.10 -9.13
N PRO A 172 -8.81 11.40 -9.03
CA PRO A 172 -8.92 12.27 -10.20
C PRO A 172 -7.62 12.31 -11.01
N ARG A 173 -7.63 11.77 -12.24
CA ARG A 173 -6.45 11.60 -13.09
C ARG A 173 -5.65 12.89 -13.28
N HIS A 174 -6.34 13.98 -13.53
CA HIS A 174 -5.73 15.29 -13.75
C HIS A 174 -4.93 15.81 -12.54
N LEU A 175 -5.23 15.38 -11.30
CA LEU A 175 -4.44 15.74 -10.11
C LEU A 175 -3.12 14.97 -10.07
N LYS A 176 -3.17 13.69 -10.45
CA LYS A 176 -1.96 12.87 -10.60
C LYS A 176 -1.06 13.40 -11.72
N GLU A 177 -1.64 13.79 -12.85
CA GLU A 177 -0.92 14.42 -13.98
C GLU A 177 -0.32 15.79 -13.61
N LYS A 178 -0.97 16.54 -12.72
CA LYS A 178 -0.45 17.82 -12.19
C LYS A 178 0.74 17.62 -11.23
N GLN A 179 0.98 16.43 -10.71
CA GLN A 179 2.15 16.16 -9.87
C GLN A 179 3.43 16.31 -10.69
N LYS A 180 4.27 17.28 -10.30
CA LYS A 180 5.59 17.50 -10.90
C LYS A 180 6.73 17.14 -9.96
N ASP A 181 6.51 17.22 -8.64
CA ASP A 181 7.57 16.92 -7.69
C ASP A 181 7.82 15.40 -7.59
N SER A 182 9.09 15.05 -7.72
CA SER A 182 9.61 13.69 -7.59
C SER A 182 9.85 13.28 -6.12
N THR A 183 9.79 14.20 -5.16
CA THR A 183 9.82 13.89 -3.73
C THR A 183 8.43 13.51 -3.18
N ASN A 184 8.39 13.03 -1.94
CA ASN A 184 7.17 12.63 -1.23
C ASN A 184 6.80 13.64 -0.12
N SER A 185 7.02 14.93 -0.38
CA SER A 185 6.56 16.01 0.51
C SER A 185 5.03 16.07 0.53
N ILE A 186 4.42 15.85 1.70
CA ILE A 186 2.95 15.85 1.84
C ILE A 186 2.33 17.21 1.49
N THR A 187 3.05 18.32 1.68
CA THR A 187 2.55 19.67 1.38
C THR A 187 2.39 19.95 -0.11
N ASP A 188 3.17 19.25 -0.93
CA ASP A 188 3.22 19.44 -2.39
C ASP A 188 2.58 18.26 -3.14
N MET A 189 2.08 17.27 -2.41
CA MET A 189 1.52 16.03 -2.94
C MET A 189 0.08 16.26 -3.44
N GLN A 190 -0.16 15.94 -4.71
CA GLN A 190 -1.46 16.10 -5.37
C GLN A 190 -2.25 14.79 -5.48
N TYR A 191 -1.61 13.66 -5.20
CA TYR A 191 -2.22 12.33 -5.16
C TYR A 191 -1.43 11.41 -4.23
N PRO A 192 -1.99 10.29 -3.72
CA PRO A 192 -1.25 9.35 -2.88
C PRO A 192 -0.10 8.69 -3.65
N LYS A 193 1.10 9.27 -3.54
CA LYS A 193 2.29 8.84 -4.27
C LYS A 193 3.02 7.74 -3.52
N VAL A 194 2.52 6.52 -3.69
CA VAL A 194 2.95 5.31 -2.96
C VAL A 194 3.02 4.06 -3.84
N GLN A 195 3.06 4.23 -5.17
CA GLN A 195 2.85 3.12 -6.12
C GLN A 195 4.14 2.41 -6.53
N LYS A 196 5.30 3.08 -6.50
CA LYS A 196 6.56 2.55 -7.02
C LYS A 196 7.73 2.85 -6.08
N TYR A 197 8.22 1.83 -5.39
CA TYR A 197 9.34 1.88 -4.45
C TYR A 197 10.56 1.09 -4.94
N CYS A 198 11.74 1.64 -4.74
CA CYS A 198 13.01 0.96 -4.90
C CYS A 198 13.62 0.74 -3.52
N LEU A 199 13.73 -0.52 -3.09
CA LEU A 199 14.34 -0.88 -1.83
C LEU A 199 15.76 -1.35 -2.08
N MET A 200 16.70 -0.80 -1.32
CA MET A 200 18.11 -1.13 -1.37
C MET A 200 18.54 -1.45 0.05
N SER A 201 18.87 -2.70 0.30
CA SER A 201 19.25 -3.16 1.63
C SER A 201 20.57 -3.88 1.57
N VAL A 202 21.37 -3.69 2.60
CA VAL A 202 22.62 -4.44 2.78
C VAL A 202 22.40 -5.72 3.58
N GLN A 203 23.33 -6.66 3.46
CA GLN A 203 23.39 -7.88 4.26
C GLN A 203 23.26 -7.57 5.77
N GLY A 204 22.41 -8.33 6.45
CA GLY A 204 22.16 -8.23 7.88
C GLY A 204 20.98 -7.31 8.25
N CYS A 205 20.49 -6.49 7.31
CA CYS A 205 19.35 -5.61 7.57
C CYS A 205 18.09 -6.40 7.99
N TYR A 206 17.43 -5.93 9.04
CA TYR A 206 16.17 -6.47 9.56
C TYR A 206 15.16 -5.34 9.76
N THR A 207 13.97 -5.51 9.20
CA THR A 207 12.81 -4.67 9.45
C THR A 207 11.85 -5.49 10.30
N ASP A 208 11.54 -4.99 11.49
CA ASP A 208 10.74 -5.73 12.47
C ASP A 208 9.27 -5.87 12.04
N PHE A 209 8.49 -6.66 12.78
CA PHE A 209 7.09 -6.93 12.46
C PHE A 209 6.26 -5.65 12.33
N HIS A 210 5.59 -5.50 11.19
CA HIS A 210 4.70 -4.38 10.89
C HIS A 210 3.56 -4.83 9.99
N ILE A 211 2.60 -3.93 9.82
CA ILE A 211 1.56 -4.00 8.79
C ILE A 211 1.76 -2.77 7.91
N ASP A 212 1.70 -2.94 6.59
CA ASP A 212 1.86 -1.82 5.66
C ASP A 212 0.77 -0.75 5.85
N PHE A 213 1.19 0.50 5.65
CA PHE A 213 0.39 1.67 6.02
C PHE A 213 -0.96 1.70 5.29
N GLY A 214 -2.00 2.15 5.99
CA GLY A 214 -3.38 2.16 5.51
C GLY A 214 -3.98 0.77 5.26
N GLY A 215 -3.28 -0.30 5.66
CA GLY A 215 -3.64 -1.68 5.30
C GLY A 215 -3.51 -1.93 3.81
N THR A 216 -2.55 -1.30 3.14
CA THR A 216 -2.27 -1.56 1.73
C THR A 216 -1.89 -3.02 1.49
N SER A 217 -2.17 -3.50 0.28
CA SER A 217 -1.51 -4.67 -0.28
C SER A 217 -0.22 -4.21 -0.97
N VAL A 218 0.79 -5.07 -1.03
CA VAL A 218 2.10 -4.75 -1.64
C VAL A 218 2.49 -5.78 -2.68
N TRP A 219 3.11 -5.31 -3.77
CA TRP A 219 3.84 -6.15 -4.71
C TRP A 219 5.35 -5.95 -4.52
N TYR A 220 6.12 -7.03 -4.61
CA TYR A 220 7.53 -7.05 -4.24
C TYR A 220 8.33 -7.95 -5.19
N HIS A 221 9.29 -7.39 -5.94
CA HIS A 221 10.10 -8.13 -6.91
C HIS A 221 11.58 -8.04 -6.58
N ILE A 222 12.24 -9.19 -6.39
CA ILE A 222 13.68 -9.26 -6.11
C ILE A 222 14.45 -9.14 -7.42
N LEU A 223 14.97 -7.95 -7.74
CA LEU A 223 15.83 -7.79 -8.91
C LEU A 223 17.18 -8.49 -8.69
N ARG A 224 17.75 -8.34 -7.49
CA ARG A 224 19.03 -8.96 -7.10
C ARG A 224 19.06 -9.28 -5.61
N GLY A 225 19.76 -10.35 -5.26
CA GLY A 225 19.95 -10.82 -3.88
C GLY A 225 18.81 -11.71 -3.40
N SER A 226 18.50 -11.65 -2.11
CA SER A 226 17.40 -12.38 -1.48
C SER A 226 16.81 -11.63 -0.29
N LYS A 227 15.62 -12.08 0.14
CA LYS A 227 14.95 -11.64 1.37
C LYS A 227 14.34 -12.82 2.10
N VAL A 228 14.31 -12.77 3.42
CA VAL A 228 13.58 -13.72 4.26
C VAL A 228 12.42 -12.98 4.92
N PHE A 229 11.21 -13.47 4.72
CA PHE A 229 9.99 -12.93 5.33
C PHE A 229 9.50 -13.87 6.42
N TRP A 230 8.95 -13.31 7.50
CA TRP A 230 8.06 -14.01 8.43
C TRP A 230 6.68 -13.40 8.30
N LEU A 231 5.67 -14.25 8.10
CA LEU A 231 4.30 -13.84 7.78
C LEU A 231 3.37 -14.38 8.85
N ILE A 232 2.52 -13.51 9.40
CA ILE A 232 1.47 -13.85 10.36
C ILE A 232 0.13 -13.43 9.74
N PRO A 233 -0.85 -14.34 9.62
CA PRO A 233 -2.12 -14.04 8.98
C PRO A 233 -2.92 -13.01 9.80
N PRO A 234 -3.68 -12.10 9.16
CA PRO A 234 -4.43 -11.03 9.81
C PRO A 234 -5.74 -11.52 10.45
N THR A 235 -5.66 -12.57 11.24
CA THR A 235 -6.79 -13.04 12.04
C THR A 235 -7.07 -12.04 13.16
N HIS A 236 -8.31 -11.98 13.64
CA HIS A 236 -8.67 -11.09 14.73
C HIS A 236 -7.76 -11.26 15.98
N PRO A 237 -7.45 -12.48 16.45
CA PRO A 237 -6.50 -12.68 17.54
C PRO A 237 -5.08 -12.17 17.24
N ASN A 238 -4.58 -12.36 16.00
CA ASN A 238 -3.24 -11.90 15.63
C ASN A 238 -3.15 -10.37 15.52
N LEU A 239 -4.21 -9.70 15.05
CA LEU A 239 -4.27 -8.24 15.01
C LEU A 239 -4.36 -7.64 16.41
N GLU A 240 -5.11 -8.24 17.34
CA GLU A 240 -5.09 -7.84 18.75
C GLU A 240 -3.72 -8.08 19.39
N LEU A 241 -3.07 -9.21 19.11
CA LEU A 241 -1.71 -9.51 19.56
C LEU A 241 -0.72 -8.46 19.05
N TYR A 242 -0.78 -8.12 17.77
CA TYR A 242 0.06 -7.08 17.16
C TYR A 242 -0.18 -5.71 17.79
N GLU A 243 -1.44 -5.27 17.92
CA GLU A 243 -1.76 -3.98 18.52
C GLU A 243 -1.25 -3.88 19.97
N ASN A 244 -1.45 -4.92 20.77
CA ASN A 244 -0.93 -4.98 22.13
C ASN A 244 0.59 -4.99 22.19
N TRP A 245 1.25 -5.69 21.26
CA TRP A 245 2.71 -5.73 21.15
C TRP A 245 3.29 -4.35 20.82
N VAL A 246 2.73 -3.65 19.83
CA VAL A 246 3.13 -2.26 19.49
C VAL A 246 2.95 -1.34 20.69
N LEU A 247 1.80 -1.40 21.38
CA LEU A 247 1.51 -0.55 22.54
C LEU A 247 2.36 -0.88 23.79
N SER A 248 2.97 -2.07 23.85
CA SER A 248 3.78 -2.50 24.99
C SER A 248 5.16 -1.84 25.03
N GLY A 249 5.68 -1.38 23.90
CA GLY A 249 7.05 -0.90 23.74
C GLY A 249 8.13 -1.99 23.87
N LYS A 250 7.76 -3.27 23.92
CA LYS A 250 8.66 -4.43 24.05
C LYS A 250 9.06 -5.04 22.70
N GLN A 251 9.10 -4.23 21.65
CA GLN A 251 9.34 -4.69 20.28
C GLN A 251 10.75 -5.30 20.13
N GLY A 252 11.75 -4.67 20.76
CA GLY A 252 13.12 -5.21 20.80
C GLY A 252 13.31 -6.47 21.65
N ASP A 253 12.33 -6.80 22.52
CA ASP A 253 12.43 -7.92 23.47
C ASP A 253 11.78 -9.20 22.94
N ILE A 254 10.73 -9.05 22.12
CA ILE A 254 9.81 -10.13 21.75
C ILE A 254 9.76 -10.25 20.24
N PHE A 255 10.26 -11.37 19.72
CA PHE A 255 10.01 -11.76 18.34
C PHE A 255 8.54 -12.17 18.18
N LEU A 256 7.72 -11.35 17.49
CA LEU A 256 6.27 -11.54 17.43
C LEU A 256 5.86 -12.90 16.85
N GLY A 257 6.64 -13.43 15.90
CA GLY A 257 6.45 -14.77 15.33
C GLY A 257 6.47 -15.90 16.37
N ASP A 258 7.15 -15.73 17.51
CA ASP A 258 7.13 -16.73 18.60
C ASP A 258 5.81 -16.71 19.40
N ARG A 259 5.03 -15.64 19.28
CA ARG A 259 3.78 -15.41 20.01
C ARG A 259 2.53 -15.73 19.17
N ALA A 260 2.63 -15.59 17.86
CA ALA A 260 1.55 -15.97 16.94
C ALA A 260 1.32 -17.48 16.95
N SER A 261 0.07 -17.90 16.73
CA SER A 261 -0.26 -19.33 16.57
C SER A 261 0.35 -19.90 15.29
N ASP A 262 0.29 -19.10 14.23
CA ASP A 262 0.72 -19.45 12.88
C ASP A 262 1.69 -18.39 12.38
N CYS A 263 2.83 -18.84 11.91
CA CYS A 263 3.83 -17.98 11.31
C CYS A 263 4.60 -18.78 10.25
N GLN A 264 4.62 -18.27 9.03
CA GLN A 264 5.37 -18.87 7.93
C GLN A 264 6.62 -18.05 7.65
N ARG A 265 7.79 -18.71 7.63
CA ARG A 265 9.02 -18.13 7.08
C ARG A 265 9.19 -18.54 5.63
N ILE A 266 9.51 -17.58 4.76
CA ILE A 266 9.80 -17.82 3.35
C ILE A 266 11.05 -17.06 2.90
N GLU A 267 11.87 -17.70 2.08
CA GLU A 267 12.98 -17.03 1.38
C GLU A 267 12.54 -16.67 -0.04
N LEU A 268 12.59 -15.38 -0.37
CA LEU A 268 12.42 -14.86 -1.72
C LEU A 268 13.79 -14.74 -2.38
N LYS A 269 13.96 -15.39 -3.52
CA LYS A 269 15.18 -15.39 -4.32
C LYS A 269 15.08 -14.38 -5.46
N GLN A 270 16.21 -14.07 -6.07
CA GLN A 270 16.27 -13.28 -7.30
C GLN A 270 15.27 -13.78 -8.35
N GLY A 271 14.53 -12.84 -8.95
CA GLY A 271 13.51 -13.12 -9.97
C GLY A 271 12.12 -13.40 -9.40
N CYS A 272 11.99 -13.70 -8.10
CA CYS A 272 10.68 -13.91 -7.48
C CYS A 272 9.89 -12.59 -7.40
N THR A 273 8.59 -12.70 -7.66
CA THR A 273 7.60 -11.66 -7.34
C THR A 273 6.69 -12.17 -6.24
N PHE A 274 6.42 -11.34 -5.24
CA PHE A 274 5.62 -11.67 -4.08
C PHE A 274 4.53 -10.63 -3.90
N ILE A 275 3.30 -11.08 -3.64
CA ILE A 275 2.17 -10.22 -3.31
C ILE A 275 1.79 -10.50 -1.86
N ILE A 276 1.77 -9.45 -1.04
CA ILE A 276 1.28 -9.53 0.35
C ILE A 276 -0.04 -8.77 0.40
N PRO A 277 -1.14 -9.41 0.83
CA PRO A 277 -2.42 -8.73 0.90
C PRO A 277 -2.59 -7.91 2.17
N SER A 278 -3.59 -7.03 2.13
CA SER A 278 -4.01 -6.16 3.22
C SER A 278 -4.00 -6.86 4.58
N GLY A 279 -3.34 -6.23 5.55
CA GLY A 279 -3.37 -6.59 6.98
C GLY A 279 -2.32 -7.59 7.43
N TRP A 280 -1.65 -8.30 6.53
CA TRP A 280 -0.65 -9.29 6.91
C TRP A 280 0.50 -8.68 7.70
N ILE A 281 0.72 -9.22 8.90
CA ILE A 281 1.79 -8.78 9.79
C ILE A 281 3.06 -9.49 9.35
N HIS A 282 4.13 -8.73 9.07
CA HIS A 282 5.35 -9.32 8.55
C HIS A 282 6.63 -8.63 9.00
N ALA A 283 7.70 -9.41 9.10
CA ALA A 283 9.07 -8.95 9.32
C ALA A 283 9.97 -9.40 8.17
N VAL A 284 11.05 -8.67 7.90
CA VAL A 284 11.91 -8.91 6.73
C VAL A 284 13.38 -8.88 7.13
N TYR A 285 14.13 -9.91 6.74
CA TYR A 285 15.58 -9.99 6.87
C TYR A 285 16.25 -10.02 5.49
N THR A 286 17.45 -9.46 5.42
CA THR A 286 18.27 -9.36 4.19
C THR A 286 19.53 -10.21 4.33
N PRO A 287 19.57 -11.44 3.79
CA PRO A 287 20.73 -12.33 3.93
C PRO A 287 21.97 -11.86 3.16
N VAL A 288 21.76 -11.18 2.04
CA VAL A 288 22.79 -10.64 1.15
C VAL A 288 22.34 -9.28 0.64
N ASP A 289 23.28 -8.44 0.19
CA ASP A 289 22.95 -7.15 -0.42
C ASP A 289 21.92 -7.33 -1.54
N SER A 290 20.78 -6.65 -1.42
CA SER A 290 19.62 -6.85 -2.29
C SER A 290 19.08 -5.54 -2.84
N MET A 291 18.55 -5.62 -4.06
CA MET A 291 17.77 -4.57 -4.70
C MET A 291 16.41 -5.12 -5.08
N VAL A 292 15.36 -4.38 -4.72
CA VAL A 292 13.98 -4.78 -4.91
C VAL A 292 13.19 -3.62 -5.50
N PHE A 293 12.30 -3.94 -6.43
CA PHE A 293 11.25 -3.03 -6.87
C PHE A 293 9.90 -3.50 -6.35
N GLY A 294 9.11 -2.59 -5.83
CA GLY A 294 7.79 -2.89 -5.27
C GLY A 294 6.85 -1.71 -5.28
N GLY A 295 5.71 -1.84 -4.60
CA GLY A 295 4.69 -0.81 -4.57
C GLY A 295 3.50 -1.18 -3.74
N ASN A 296 2.91 -0.19 -3.08
CA ASN A 296 1.72 -0.35 -2.26
C ASN A 296 0.48 0.06 -3.07
N PHE A 297 -0.65 -0.61 -2.82
CA PHE A 297 -1.93 -0.32 -3.46
C PHE A 297 -3.10 -0.65 -2.53
N LEU A 298 -4.20 0.08 -2.69
CA LEU A 298 -5.50 -0.24 -2.10
C LEU A 298 -6.42 -0.78 -3.20
N HIS A 299 -7.39 -1.62 -2.84
CA HIS A 299 -8.34 -2.21 -3.80
C HIS A 299 -9.72 -2.44 -3.16
N SER A 300 -10.73 -2.63 -4.00
CA SER A 300 -12.13 -2.71 -3.55
C SER A 300 -12.58 -4.07 -3.01
N PHE A 301 -11.69 -5.06 -3.01
CA PHE A 301 -12.04 -6.46 -2.67
C PHE A 301 -11.68 -6.87 -1.23
N ASN A 302 -11.04 -5.99 -0.45
CA ASN A 302 -10.75 -6.21 0.97
C ASN A 302 -10.82 -4.91 1.79
N ILE A 303 -11.77 -4.03 1.44
CA ILE A 303 -11.98 -2.75 2.13
C ILE A 303 -12.15 -2.90 3.65
N PRO A 304 -12.87 -3.90 4.20
CA PRO A 304 -13.03 -4.04 5.64
C PRO A 304 -11.68 -4.17 6.37
N MET A 305 -10.72 -4.93 5.80
CA MET A 305 -9.39 -5.04 6.37
C MET A 305 -8.61 -3.73 6.29
N GLN A 306 -8.63 -3.05 5.13
CA GLN A 306 -7.98 -1.74 4.95
C GLN A 306 -8.46 -0.71 6.00
N LEU A 307 -9.78 -0.65 6.25
CA LEU A 307 -10.38 0.23 7.26
C LEU A 307 -10.02 -0.20 8.70
N ASN A 308 -9.92 -1.50 8.96
CA ASN A 308 -9.51 -2.03 10.25
C ASN A 308 -8.06 -1.64 10.57
N ILE A 309 -7.13 -1.80 9.62
CA ILE A 309 -5.74 -1.39 9.80
C ILE A 309 -5.61 0.11 10.00
N CYS A 310 -6.30 0.95 9.21
CA CYS A 310 -6.34 2.39 9.45
C CYS A 310 -6.84 2.73 10.87
N SER A 311 -7.79 1.95 11.40
CA SER A 311 -8.28 2.12 12.78
C SER A 311 -7.26 1.62 13.83
N ILE A 312 -6.46 0.59 13.52
CA ILE A 312 -5.32 0.17 14.36
C ILE A 312 -4.27 1.29 14.41
N GLU A 313 -3.92 1.89 13.27
CA GLU A 313 -2.98 3.03 13.19
C GLU A 313 -3.44 4.22 14.03
N ASP A 314 -4.75 4.47 14.10
CA ASP A 314 -5.36 5.45 15.01
C ASP A 314 -5.12 5.12 16.47
N ARG A 315 -5.35 3.87 16.87
CA ARG A 315 -5.20 3.44 18.28
C ARG A 315 -3.75 3.35 18.72
N THR A 316 -2.85 2.95 17.81
CA THR A 316 -1.40 2.88 18.04
C THR A 316 -0.71 4.23 17.83
N ARG A 317 -1.43 5.25 17.35
CA ARG A 317 -0.96 6.63 17.17
C ARG A 317 0.22 6.74 16.20
N VAL A 318 0.14 6.02 15.09
CA VAL A 318 1.13 6.12 14.00
C VAL A 318 1.24 7.58 13.54
N PRO A 319 2.46 8.17 13.50
CA PRO A 319 2.67 9.55 13.06
C PRO A 319 2.17 9.78 11.64
N GLY A 320 1.65 10.99 11.36
CA GLY A 320 1.06 11.33 10.05
C GLY A 320 2.01 11.12 8.86
N LYS A 321 3.33 11.32 9.03
CA LYS A 321 4.36 11.07 8.00
C LYS A 321 4.35 9.62 7.49
N PHE A 322 3.95 8.65 8.32
CA PHE A 322 3.98 7.22 8.01
C PHE A 322 2.59 6.64 7.67
N ARG A 323 1.58 7.49 7.53
CA ARG A 323 0.22 7.06 7.17
C ARG A 323 -0.02 7.20 5.68
N TYR A 324 -0.98 6.44 5.18
CA TYR A 324 -1.43 6.56 3.79
C TYR A 324 -1.89 8.00 3.50
N PRO A 325 -1.30 8.71 2.52
CA PRO A 325 -1.71 10.06 2.17
C PRO A 325 -3.15 10.09 1.66
N PHE A 326 -3.96 11.01 2.19
CA PHE A 326 -5.34 11.25 1.71
C PHE A 326 -6.26 10.00 1.78
N PHE A 327 -6.12 9.17 2.83
CA PHE A 327 -6.84 7.90 2.93
C PHE A 327 -8.37 8.05 2.88
N TYR A 328 -8.94 9.00 3.64
CA TYR A 328 -10.39 9.19 3.67
C TYR A 328 -10.90 9.95 2.44
N GLU A 329 -10.11 10.88 1.90
CA GLU A 329 -10.37 11.53 0.62
C GLU A 329 -10.46 10.49 -0.52
N MET A 330 -9.55 9.50 -0.53
CA MET A 330 -9.61 8.37 -1.45
C MET A 330 -10.91 7.57 -1.28
N CYS A 331 -11.32 7.29 -0.04
CA CYS A 331 -12.58 6.60 0.25
C CYS A 331 -13.79 7.33 -0.37
N TRP A 332 -13.83 8.66 -0.34
CA TRP A 332 -14.89 9.43 -0.99
C TRP A 332 -14.92 9.25 -2.50
N TYR A 333 -13.75 9.27 -3.15
CA TYR A 333 -13.67 9.02 -4.58
C TYR A 333 -14.04 7.58 -4.94
N VAL A 334 -13.72 6.59 -4.12
CA VAL A 334 -14.20 5.21 -4.33
C VAL A 334 -15.73 5.17 -4.43
N LEU A 335 -16.45 5.79 -3.50
CA LEU A 335 -17.92 5.84 -3.56
C LEU A 335 -18.43 6.54 -4.82
N GLU A 336 -17.84 7.69 -5.15
CA GLU A 336 -18.22 8.47 -6.33
C GLU A 336 -18.05 7.65 -7.62
N ARG A 337 -16.93 6.94 -7.76
CA ARG A 337 -16.62 6.13 -8.94
C ARG A 337 -17.54 4.93 -9.10
N TYR A 338 -17.92 4.26 -8.01
CA TYR A 338 -18.92 3.19 -8.06
C TYR A 338 -20.28 3.73 -8.50
N ILE A 339 -20.75 4.87 -7.96
CA ILE A 339 -22.02 5.46 -8.39
C ILE A 339 -21.95 5.85 -9.87
N PHE A 340 -20.91 6.56 -10.28
CA PHE A 340 -20.79 7.01 -11.67
C PHE A 340 -20.77 5.83 -12.64
N SER A 341 -20.01 4.78 -12.34
CA SER A 341 -19.87 3.63 -13.23
C SER A 341 -21.15 2.78 -13.32
N LEU A 342 -21.97 2.76 -12.26
CA LEU A 342 -23.22 1.98 -12.22
C LEU A 342 -24.46 2.77 -12.66
N THR A 343 -24.46 4.10 -12.51
CA THR A 343 -25.66 4.93 -12.69
C THR A 343 -25.48 6.09 -13.68
N SER A 344 -24.25 6.32 -14.16
CA SER A 344 -23.87 7.52 -14.93
C SER A 344 -24.11 8.86 -14.21
N THR A 345 -24.39 8.83 -12.90
CA THR A 345 -24.56 10.04 -12.08
C THR A 345 -23.23 10.38 -11.39
N SER A 346 -22.72 11.59 -11.64
CA SER A 346 -21.48 12.08 -11.03
C SER A 346 -21.77 13.04 -9.87
N TYR A 347 -20.98 12.92 -8.81
CA TYR A 347 -20.96 13.87 -7.68
C TYR A 347 -19.71 14.75 -7.65
N LEU A 348 -18.86 14.64 -8.67
CA LEU A 348 -17.73 15.53 -8.87
C LEU A 348 -18.21 16.95 -9.23
N ILE A 349 -17.44 17.97 -8.86
CA ILE A 349 -17.65 19.33 -9.35
C ILE A 349 -17.46 19.40 -10.88
N PRO A 350 -18.09 20.36 -11.59
CA PRO A 350 -18.03 20.42 -13.06
C PRO A 350 -16.62 20.43 -13.66
N GLU A 351 -15.67 21.10 -13.00
CA GLU A 351 -14.25 21.08 -13.41
C GLU A 351 -13.69 19.65 -13.42
N TYR A 352 -13.96 18.87 -12.39
CA TYR A 352 -13.47 17.51 -12.25
C TYR A 352 -14.20 16.56 -13.19
N GLN A 353 -15.49 16.77 -13.47
CA GLN A 353 -16.23 16.01 -14.48
C GLN A 353 -15.58 16.16 -15.86
N LYS A 354 -15.22 17.39 -16.25
CA LYS A 354 -14.57 17.68 -17.52
C LYS A 354 -13.23 16.97 -17.67
N HIS A 355 -12.40 17.03 -16.63
CA HIS A 355 -11.03 16.53 -16.69
C HIS A 355 -10.88 15.04 -16.37
N SER A 356 -11.68 14.50 -15.46
CA SER A 356 -11.56 13.10 -15.00
C SER A 356 -12.52 12.15 -15.73
N LEU A 357 -13.68 12.64 -16.18
CA LEU A 357 -14.73 11.81 -16.83
C LEU A 357 -14.88 12.11 -18.33
N GLY A 358 -14.20 13.13 -18.85
CA GLY A 358 -14.34 13.58 -20.24
C GLY A 358 -15.69 14.25 -20.56
N ILE A 359 -16.53 14.50 -19.56
CA ILE A 359 -17.87 15.08 -19.75
C ILE A 359 -17.75 16.55 -20.14
N GLY A 360 -18.24 16.92 -21.32
CA GLY A 360 -18.20 18.30 -21.81
C GLY A 360 -16.91 18.70 -22.52
N LEU A 361 -16.00 17.76 -22.78
CA LEU A 361 -14.99 17.96 -23.83
C LEU A 361 -15.68 17.81 -25.19
N LYS A 362 -15.89 18.93 -25.90
CA LYS A 362 -16.20 18.87 -27.34
C LYS A 362 -14.95 18.34 -28.04
N ASN A 363 -15.10 17.38 -28.95
CA ASN A 363 -14.07 17.01 -29.91
C ASN A 363 -13.67 18.25 -30.71
N THR A 364 -12.62 18.94 -30.27
CA THR A 364 -11.89 19.90 -31.10
C THR A 364 -10.64 19.21 -31.61
N SER A 365 -10.84 18.14 -32.39
CA SER A 365 -9.89 17.74 -33.42
C SER A 365 -10.23 18.57 -34.67
N GLY A 366 -9.57 19.71 -34.81
CA GLY A 366 -9.70 20.59 -35.97
C GLY A 366 -9.05 21.95 -35.72
N THR A 367 -8.02 22.25 -36.51
CA THR A 367 -7.28 23.53 -36.68
C THR A 367 -6.48 23.98 -35.44
N ASP A 368 -5.15 24.16 -35.45
CA ASP A 368 -4.15 24.36 -36.49
C ASP A 368 -2.79 23.91 -35.95
N LEU A 369 -2.04 23.10 -36.70
CA LEU A 369 -0.58 23.19 -36.84
C LEU A 369 -0.19 22.37 -38.08
N THR A 370 -0.03 23.08 -39.20
CA THR A 370 0.69 22.59 -40.38
C THR A 370 2.14 22.31 -40.01
N ASN A 371 2.60 21.08 -40.18
CA ASN A 371 3.77 20.77 -41.02
C ASN A 371 3.93 19.25 -41.20
N GLU A 372 4.39 18.94 -42.40
CA GLU A 372 4.46 17.65 -43.07
C GLU A 372 5.38 16.65 -42.34
N GLU A 373 4.94 15.38 -42.27
CA GLU A 373 5.75 14.22 -42.61
C GLU A 373 4.82 13.00 -42.75
N GLN A 374 4.81 12.42 -43.95
CA GLN A 374 4.09 11.21 -44.32
C GLN A 374 4.90 9.99 -43.88
N GLU A 375 4.32 9.11 -43.07
CA GLU A 375 4.64 7.68 -43.10
C GLU A 375 3.35 6.87 -42.90
N GLU A 376 3.02 6.07 -43.92
CA GLU A 376 1.88 5.16 -43.98
C GLU A 376 2.10 3.93 -43.09
N GLY A 377 1.07 3.50 -42.35
CA GLY A 377 1.14 2.23 -41.60
C GLY A 377 -0.13 1.86 -40.83
N ASN A 378 -1.15 1.36 -41.55
CA ASN A 378 -2.29 0.54 -41.11
C ASN A 378 -2.96 0.86 -39.75
N ASP A 379 -4.03 1.66 -39.82
CA ASP A 379 -5.08 1.74 -38.80
C ASP A 379 -6.00 0.51 -38.88
N GLU A 380 -6.01 -0.33 -37.84
CA GLU A 380 -7.19 -1.15 -37.52
C GLU A 380 -8.10 -0.33 -36.60
N GLU A 381 -9.11 0.29 -37.21
CA GLU A 381 -10.17 1.02 -36.54
C GLU A 381 -10.93 0.12 -35.55
N PHE A 382 -10.82 0.41 -34.25
CA PHE A 382 -11.74 -0.12 -33.24
C PHE A 382 -13.02 0.74 -33.27
N GLU A 383 -13.89 0.48 -34.25
CA GLU A 383 -15.23 1.05 -34.27
C GLU A 383 -16.02 0.58 -33.04
N GLY A 384 -16.27 1.50 -32.12
CA GLY A 384 -17.19 1.31 -31.00
C GLY A 384 -18.62 1.13 -31.51
N GLN A 385 -19.03 -0.11 -31.76
CA GLN A 385 -20.43 -0.45 -31.94
C GLN A 385 -21.18 -0.19 -30.61
N GLN A 386 -21.95 0.90 -30.56
CA GLN A 386 -23.07 1.05 -29.63
C GLN A 386 -24.07 -0.08 -29.91
N SER A 387 -24.03 -1.13 -29.11
CA SER A 387 -25.05 -2.18 -29.17
C SER A 387 -26.29 -1.68 -28.43
N ASP A 388 -27.43 -1.61 -29.12
CA ASP A 388 -28.79 -1.33 -28.62
C ASP A 388 -29.35 -2.43 -27.69
N LYS A 389 -28.50 -3.08 -26.88
CA LYS A 389 -28.95 -3.95 -25.79
C LYS A 389 -29.19 -3.09 -24.56
N PRO A 390 -30.28 -3.30 -23.79
CA PRO A 390 -30.39 -2.70 -22.47
C PRO A 390 -29.11 -3.05 -21.70
N PRO A 391 -28.49 -2.11 -20.97
CA PRO A 391 -27.27 -2.40 -20.24
C PRO A 391 -27.55 -3.63 -19.36
N SER A 392 -26.82 -4.71 -19.62
CA SER A 392 -26.94 -5.92 -18.82
C SER A 392 -26.76 -5.52 -17.36
N LYS A 393 -27.69 -5.92 -16.49
CA LYS A 393 -27.60 -5.62 -15.05
C LYS A 393 -26.20 -5.97 -14.55
N VAL A 394 -25.45 -4.98 -14.10
CA VAL A 394 -24.13 -5.18 -13.52
C VAL A 394 -24.31 -5.81 -12.14
N HIS A 395 -23.55 -6.88 -11.86
CA HIS A 395 -23.56 -7.54 -10.56
C HIS A 395 -22.27 -7.24 -9.82
N LEU A 396 -22.37 -6.74 -8.59
CA LEU A 396 -21.23 -6.52 -7.70
C LEU A 396 -20.84 -7.82 -7.02
N THR A 397 -19.54 -8.00 -6.77
CA THR A 397 -19.09 -9.14 -5.97
C THR A 397 -19.55 -8.98 -4.51
N PRO A 398 -19.74 -10.08 -3.77
CA PRO A 398 -20.03 -10.00 -2.33
C PRO A 398 -18.98 -9.20 -1.55
N LEU A 399 -17.71 -9.25 -2.01
CA LEU A 399 -16.58 -8.55 -1.41
C LEU A 399 -16.69 -7.03 -1.58
N GLU A 400 -17.03 -6.57 -2.78
CA GLU A 400 -17.26 -5.15 -3.05
C GLU A 400 -18.49 -4.64 -2.31
N LEU A 401 -19.59 -5.41 -2.29
CA LEU A 401 -20.81 -5.04 -1.55
C LEU A 401 -20.53 -4.88 -0.06
N GLU A 402 -19.88 -5.86 0.57
CA GLU A 402 -19.45 -5.79 1.96
C GLU A 402 -18.54 -4.58 2.19
N GLY A 403 -17.56 -4.39 1.29
CA GLY A 403 -16.59 -3.31 1.38
C GLY A 403 -17.23 -1.92 1.30
N LEU A 404 -18.15 -1.70 0.35
CA LEU A 404 -18.85 -0.44 0.16
C LEU A 404 -19.79 -0.12 1.32
N TRP A 405 -20.47 -1.13 1.89
CA TRP A 405 -21.24 -0.96 3.12
C TRP A 405 -20.37 -0.53 4.30
N ASN A 406 -19.20 -1.17 4.47
CA ASN A 406 -18.25 -0.81 5.53
C ASN A 406 -17.71 0.61 5.33
N LEU A 407 -17.39 0.99 4.09
CA LEU A 407 -16.87 2.32 3.77
C LEU A 407 -17.93 3.41 3.98
N LEU A 408 -19.17 3.19 3.55
CA LEU A 408 -20.31 4.05 3.85
C LEU A 408 -20.48 4.24 5.36
N GLY A 409 -20.56 3.14 6.12
CA GLY A 409 -20.72 3.19 7.57
C GLY A 409 -19.55 3.90 8.26
N LYS A 410 -18.32 3.70 7.79
CA LYS A 410 -17.14 4.39 8.32
C LYS A 410 -17.20 5.90 8.08
N LEU A 411 -17.52 6.34 6.86
CA LEU A 411 -17.63 7.76 6.53
C LEU A 411 -18.78 8.44 7.28
N GLU A 412 -19.93 7.78 7.43
CA GLU A 412 -21.07 8.27 8.25
C GLU A 412 -20.68 8.40 9.74
N ALA A 413 -19.82 7.52 10.26
CA ALA A 413 -19.40 7.52 11.66
C ALA A 413 -18.27 8.53 11.98
N LEU A 414 -17.59 9.11 10.98
CA LEU A 414 -16.54 10.09 11.21
C LEU A 414 -17.13 11.40 11.75
N PRO A 415 -16.49 12.02 12.77
CA PRO A 415 -16.90 13.34 13.22
C PRO A 415 -16.70 14.37 12.11
N SER A 416 -17.53 15.42 12.06
CA SER A 416 -17.53 16.42 10.97
C SER A 416 -16.14 17.02 10.69
N SER A 417 -15.30 17.18 11.72
CA SER A 417 -13.94 17.70 11.58
C SER A 417 -12.94 16.73 10.94
N LYS A 418 -13.29 15.45 10.79
CA LYS A 418 -12.45 14.38 10.22
C LYS A 418 -13.11 13.69 9.02
N GLN A 419 -14.19 14.25 8.48
CA GLN A 419 -14.85 13.64 7.32
C GLN A 419 -13.96 13.66 6.07
N CYS A 420 -12.99 14.57 5.98
CA CYS A 420 -12.02 14.61 4.87
C CYS A 420 -12.69 14.56 3.49
N VAL A 421 -13.79 15.30 3.33
CA VAL A 421 -14.48 15.41 2.04
C VAL A 421 -13.54 16.15 1.07
N PRO A 422 -13.13 15.52 -0.05
CA PRO A 422 -12.22 16.16 -0.97
C PRO A 422 -12.92 17.30 -1.72
N SER A 423 -12.16 18.33 -2.09
CA SER A 423 -12.67 19.54 -2.76
C SER A 423 -13.36 19.25 -4.10
N GLY A 424 -13.05 18.11 -4.71
CA GLY A 424 -13.70 17.65 -5.94
C GLY A 424 -15.13 17.15 -5.78
N ILE A 425 -15.66 16.98 -4.56
CA ILE A 425 -17.01 16.43 -4.31
C ILE A 425 -17.99 17.56 -3.97
N GLN A 426 -19.05 17.71 -4.78
CA GLN A 426 -19.97 18.84 -4.66
C GLN A 426 -20.98 18.69 -3.52
N ASN A 427 -21.51 17.48 -3.28
CA ASN A 427 -22.51 17.22 -2.24
C ASN A 427 -22.30 15.84 -1.59
N ALA A 428 -21.50 15.83 -0.52
CA ALA A 428 -21.16 14.63 0.24
C ALA A 428 -22.41 13.91 0.79
N SER A 429 -23.39 14.64 1.31
CA SER A 429 -24.61 14.02 1.87
C SER A 429 -25.45 13.34 0.79
N ALA A 430 -25.61 13.96 -0.37
CA ALA A 430 -26.33 13.35 -1.48
C ALA A 430 -25.60 12.12 -2.04
N LEU A 431 -24.27 12.16 -2.10
CA LEU A 431 -23.43 11.01 -2.45
C LEU A 431 -23.66 9.83 -1.49
N LEU A 432 -23.59 10.06 -0.17
CA LEU A 432 -23.83 9.02 0.84
C LEU A 432 -25.25 8.43 0.76
N ASN A 433 -26.26 9.27 0.53
CA ASN A 433 -27.64 8.79 0.39
C ASN A 433 -27.83 7.95 -0.89
N HIS A 434 -27.22 8.35 -2.00
CA HIS A 434 -27.33 7.63 -3.26
C HIS A 434 -26.59 6.29 -3.21
N ILE A 435 -25.36 6.22 -2.68
CA ILE A 435 -24.67 4.92 -2.52
C ILE A 435 -25.49 3.99 -1.62
N LYS A 436 -26.12 4.50 -0.55
CA LYS A 436 -26.96 3.71 0.34
C LYS A 436 -28.18 3.11 -0.37
N ALA A 437 -28.78 3.85 -1.30
CA ALA A 437 -29.87 3.35 -2.14
C ALA A 437 -29.36 2.30 -3.13
N LEU A 438 -28.27 2.60 -3.84
CA LEU A 438 -27.63 1.70 -4.81
C LEU A 438 -27.26 0.36 -4.17
N LEU A 439 -26.62 0.36 -3.00
CA LEU A 439 -26.25 -0.86 -2.30
C LEU A 439 -27.45 -1.71 -1.86
N ARG A 440 -28.62 -1.10 -1.63
CA ARG A 440 -29.86 -1.85 -1.37
C ARG A 440 -30.42 -2.49 -2.64
N GLU A 441 -30.29 -1.85 -3.79
CA GLU A 441 -30.68 -2.40 -5.10
C GLU A 441 -29.82 -3.61 -5.50
N HIS A 442 -28.52 -3.55 -5.18
CA HIS A 442 -27.57 -4.62 -5.44
C HIS A 442 -27.51 -5.70 -4.33
N ALA A 443 -28.33 -5.62 -3.28
CA ALA A 443 -28.33 -6.58 -2.16
C ALA A 443 -28.66 -8.02 -2.57
N SER A 444 -29.27 -8.21 -3.74
CA SER A 444 -29.66 -9.51 -4.30
C SER A 444 -28.86 -9.88 -5.56
N ASP A 445 -27.71 -9.27 -5.77
CA ASP A 445 -26.84 -9.62 -6.89
C ASP A 445 -26.38 -11.07 -6.83
N ASN A 446 -26.29 -11.70 -8.01
CA ASN A 446 -25.85 -13.09 -8.12
C ASN A 446 -24.32 -13.14 -8.15
N PRO A 447 -23.67 -13.76 -7.14
CA PRO A 447 -22.20 -13.83 -7.10
C PRO A 447 -21.59 -14.44 -8.35
N ASN A 448 -22.22 -15.47 -8.93
CA ASN A 448 -21.69 -16.14 -10.13
C ASN A 448 -21.68 -15.23 -11.36
N LEU A 449 -22.59 -14.25 -11.43
CA LEU A 449 -22.64 -13.27 -12.52
C LEU A 449 -21.72 -12.08 -12.27
N SER A 450 -21.23 -11.91 -11.03
CA SER A 450 -20.30 -10.83 -10.67
C SER A 450 -18.84 -11.12 -11.05
N TYR A 451 -18.48 -12.39 -11.28
CA TYR A 451 -17.12 -12.81 -11.64
C TYR A 451 -16.86 -12.66 -13.15
N THR A 452 -16.94 -11.42 -13.63
CA THR A 452 -16.87 -11.07 -15.06
C THR A 452 -15.46 -11.15 -15.64
N GLY A 453 -14.43 -11.19 -14.79
CA GLY A 453 -13.03 -11.03 -15.17
C GLY A 453 -12.68 -9.64 -15.70
N ARG A 454 -13.59 -8.66 -15.54
CA ARG A 454 -13.43 -7.29 -16.03
C ARG A 454 -13.77 -6.27 -14.93
N PRO A 455 -12.97 -5.21 -14.77
CA PRO A 455 -13.29 -4.11 -13.85
C PRO A 455 -14.64 -3.46 -14.17
N ILE A 456 -15.34 -3.05 -13.12
CA ILE A 456 -16.55 -2.22 -13.22
C ILE A 456 -16.18 -0.74 -13.40
N ILE A 457 -15.03 -0.32 -12.86
CA ILE A 457 -14.54 1.06 -12.81
C ILE A 457 -13.38 1.27 -13.78
#